data_AF-A0A5N6N781-F1
#
_entry.id   AF-A0A5N6N781-F1
#
_cell.length_a   1.000
_cell.length_b   1.000
_cell.length_c   1.000
_cell.angle_alpha   90.00
_cell.angle_beta   90.00
_cell.angle_gamma   90.00
#
_symmetry.space_group_name_H-M   'P 1'
#
loop_
_entity.id
_entity.type
_entity.pdbx_description
1 polymer ?
#
loop_
_entity_poly.entity_id
_entity_poly.type
_entity_poly.pdbx_seq_one_letter_code
_entity_poly.pdbx_strand_id
1 'polypeptide(L)'
;MRFPNTSNISTALIDMYAKCGKIDYAKQVFDRTEKRDLLTWTSMISGLSMHGLGKEALKVFDEMLANGIKPDNITLVGVLNACSHSGQVKQGILIFNGMEQLWGISPKIEHFGCLIDILSRAGILEDAFKAVKTMQMKPDDVIWRALLSACRVHGNVGLAERIIEHVKETGGGACLLLSNLHASFGQWDNVRRIRESKIHNEDDSTPGCSYIEINGVVHEFLAADKLHPQIMEITLKLNEVMMRISLDGDHIPTTRFDSELLSFVSS
;
A
#
# COMPACT_ATOMS: atom_id res chain seq x y z
N MET A 1 5.57 39.67 -16.22
CA MET A 1 6.95 39.57 -15.71
C MET A 1 7.58 38.33 -16.31
N ARG A 2 8.62 38.48 -17.12
CA ARG A 2 9.51 37.39 -17.52
C ARG A 2 10.49 37.16 -16.38
N PHE A 3 10.76 35.90 -16.09
CA PHE A 3 11.61 35.45 -15.01
C PHE A 3 12.96 35.03 -15.64
N PRO A 4 14.06 35.81 -15.49
CA PRO A 4 15.37 35.44 -16.00
C PRO A 4 16.19 34.77 -14.87
N ASN A 5 16.65 33.53 -15.10
CA ASN A 5 17.37 32.61 -14.16
C ASN A 5 16.52 31.64 -13.29
N THR A 6 15.38 31.17 -13.79
CA THR A 6 14.24 30.84 -12.90
C THR A 6 13.68 29.43 -12.94
N SER A 7 14.45 28.45 -13.41
CA SER A 7 13.99 27.05 -13.38
C SER A 7 13.58 26.61 -11.97
N ASN A 8 14.39 26.93 -10.95
CA ASN A 8 14.13 26.51 -9.58
C ASN A 8 12.90 27.20 -8.95
N ILE A 9 12.68 28.49 -9.23
CA ILE A 9 11.51 29.23 -8.72
C ILE A 9 10.24 28.73 -9.42
N SER A 10 10.28 28.56 -10.74
CA SER A 10 9.16 27.99 -11.50
C SER A 10 8.82 26.59 -10.97
N THR A 11 9.82 25.72 -10.80
CA THR A 11 9.66 24.37 -10.26
C THR A 11 9.01 24.39 -8.88
N ALA A 12 9.50 25.23 -7.96
CA ALA A 12 8.93 25.36 -6.62
C ALA A 12 7.48 25.87 -6.64
N LEU A 13 7.16 26.82 -7.52
CA LEU A 13 5.79 27.32 -7.69
C LEU A 13 4.87 26.26 -8.29
N ILE A 14 5.32 25.48 -9.27
CA ILE A 14 4.57 24.36 -9.85
C ILE A 14 4.23 23.33 -8.76
N ASP A 15 5.23 22.91 -7.99
CA ASP A 15 5.07 21.95 -6.90
C ASP A 15 4.11 22.48 -5.82
N MET A 16 4.29 23.74 -5.39
CA MET A 16 3.41 24.38 -4.41
C MET A 16 1.97 24.47 -4.90
N TYR A 17 1.72 24.99 -6.10
CA TYR A 17 0.37 25.10 -6.64
C TYR A 17 -0.29 23.72 -6.81
N ALA A 18 0.46 22.72 -7.29
CA ALA A 18 -0.06 21.36 -7.42
C ALA A 18 -0.46 20.78 -6.05
N LYS A 19 0.40 20.90 -5.03
CA LYS A 19 0.11 20.41 -3.66
C LYS A 19 -1.04 21.16 -2.98
N CYS A 20 -1.26 22.43 -3.32
CA CYS A 20 -2.40 23.22 -2.84
C CYS A 20 -3.71 22.95 -3.59
N GLY A 21 -3.74 21.97 -4.51
CA GLY A 21 -4.95 21.66 -5.30
C GLY A 21 -5.26 22.67 -6.39
N LYS A 22 -4.29 23.50 -6.77
CA LYS A 22 -4.41 24.57 -7.77
C LYS A 22 -3.67 24.19 -9.05
N ILE A 23 -3.99 23.02 -9.61
CA ILE A 23 -3.27 22.43 -10.75
C ILE A 23 -3.27 23.32 -12.02
N ASP A 24 -4.34 24.09 -12.24
CA ASP A 24 -4.41 25.03 -13.37
C ASP A 24 -3.39 26.16 -13.25
N TYR A 25 -3.09 26.62 -12.02
CA TYR A 25 -2.05 27.63 -11.80
C TYR A 25 -0.66 27.03 -11.98
N ALA A 26 -0.45 25.78 -11.55
CA ALA A 26 0.79 25.06 -11.80
C ALA A 26 1.07 24.95 -13.31
N LYS A 27 0.05 24.56 -14.10
CA LYS A 27 0.13 24.54 -15.58
C LYS A 27 0.48 25.92 -16.15
N GLN A 28 -0.17 26.99 -15.69
CA GLN A 28 0.15 28.34 -16.18
C GLN A 28 1.61 28.74 -15.91
N VAL A 29 2.17 28.37 -14.76
CA VAL A 29 3.58 28.62 -14.45
C VAL A 29 4.48 27.78 -15.37
N PHE A 30 4.14 26.51 -15.55
CA PHE A 30 4.85 25.59 -16.44
C PHE A 30 4.88 26.08 -17.89
N ASP A 31 3.73 26.50 -18.43
CA ASP A 31 3.58 27.01 -19.79
C ASP A 31 4.40 28.30 -20.01
N ARG A 32 4.49 29.15 -18.99
CA ARG A 32 5.26 30.41 -19.03
C ARG A 32 6.75 30.24 -18.79
N THR A 33 7.21 29.04 -18.43
CA THR A 33 8.63 28.78 -18.17
C THR A 33 9.35 28.51 -19.50
N GLU A 34 10.16 29.47 -19.96
CA GLU A 34 10.85 29.42 -21.26
C GLU A 34 11.92 28.32 -21.34
N LYS A 35 12.64 28.05 -20.25
CA LYS A 35 13.64 26.98 -20.15
C LYS A 35 13.24 26.00 -19.06
N ARG A 36 12.76 24.83 -19.47
CA ARG A 36 12.35 23.74 -18.59
C ARG A 36 13.47 22.71 -18.51
N ASP A 37 14.00 22.51 -17.31
CA ASP A 37 14.91 21.40 -17.02
C ASP A 37 14.15 20.16 -16.55
N LEU A 38 14.88 19.08 -16.29
CA LEU A 38 14.34 17.83 -15.76
C LEU A 38 13.39 18.06 -14.58
N LEU A 39 13.80 18.84 -13.57
CA LEU A 39 13.00 19.08 -12.37
C LEU A 39 11.68 19.78 -12.68
N THR A 40 11.69 20.72 -13.63
CA THR A 40 10.47 21.41 -14.08
C THR A 40 9.47 20.44 -14.70
N TRP A 41 9.94 19.55 -15.58
CA TRP A 41 9.10 18.49 -16.20
C TRP A 41 8.58 17.49 -15.17
N THR A 42 9.47 16.97 -14.32
CA THR A 42 9.14 15.99 -13.27
C THR A 42 8.11 16.53 -12.29
N SER A 43 8.21 17.82 -11.92
CA SER A 43 7.27 18.47 -10.99
C SER A 43 5.88 18.60 -11.61
N MET A 44 5.79 18.97 -12.89
CA MET A 44 4.50 19.07 -13.57
C MET A 44 3.86 17.69 -13.76
N ILE A 45 4.63 16.68 -14.17
CA ILE A 45 4.17 15.29 -14.31
C ILE A 45 3.64 14.75 -12.98
N SER A 46 4.41 14.91 -11.90
CA SER A 46 3.99 14.50 -10.55
C SER A 46 2.75 15.24 -10.10
N GLY A 47 2.67 16.54 -10.35
CA GLY A 47 1.47 17.34 -10.11
C GLY A 47 0.24 16.78 -10.78
N LEU A 48 0.29 16.54 -12.08
CA LEU A 48 -0.83 15.97 -12.85
C LEU A 48 -1.21 14.57 -12.36
N SER A 49 -0.22 13.75 -11.99
CA SER A 49 -0.40 12.42 -11.43
C SER A 49 -1.21 12.43 -10.12
N MET A 50 -0.88 13.34 -9.19
CA MET A 50 -1.62 13.51 -7.92
C MET A 50 -3.08 13.93 -8.12
N HIS A 51 -3.36 14.66 -9.21
CA HIS A 51 -4.70 15.14 -9.56
C HIS A 51 -5.48 14.17 -10.46
N GLY A 52 -4.96 12.96 -10.71
CA GLY A 52 -5.61 11.97 -11.56
C GLY A 52 -5.63 12.34 -13.05
N LEU A 53 -4.90 13.37 -13.46
CA LEU A 53 -4.85 13.88 -14.84
C LEU A 53 -3.84 13.11 -15.69
N GLY A 54 -3.90 11.78 -15.65
CA GLY A 54 -2.82 10.94 -16.20
C GLY A 54 -2.63 11.04 -17.71
N LYS A 55 -3.69 11.30 -18.49
CA LYS A 55 -3.56 11.57 -19.94
C LYS A 55 -2.75 12.83 -20.22
N GLU A 56 -2.88 13.85 -19.38
CA GLU A 56 -2.10 15.08 -19.53
C GLU A 56 -0.67 14.87 -19.04
N ALA A 57 -0.48 14.11 -17.96
CA ALA A 57 0.86 13.73 -17.50
C ALA A 57 1.65 13.01 -18.60
N LEU A 58 1.01 12.09 -19.33
CA LEU A 58 1.61 11.41 -20.49
C LEU A 58 1.95 12.39 -21.62
N LYS A 59 1.08 13.36 -21.93
CA LYS A 59 1.39 14.40 -22.93
C LYS A 59 2.61 15.23 -22.53
N VAL A 60 2.69 15.63 -21.26
CA VAL A 60 3.85 16.39 -20.73
C VAL A 60 5.12 15.53 -20.77
N PHE A 61 5.01 14.22 -20.50
CA PHE A 61 6.12 13.28 -20.65
C PHE A 61 6.57 13.13 -22.10
N ASP A 62 5.64 12.99 -23.05
CA ASP A 62 5.97 12.93 -24.48
C ASP A 62 6.64 14.23 -24.96
N GLU A 63 6.16 15.39 -24.50
CA GLU A 63 6.76 16.70 -24.79
C GLU A 63 8.18 16.81 -24.19
N MET A 64 8.39 16.33 -22.96
CA MET A 64 9.71 16.26 -22.33
C MET A 64 10.70 15.45 -23.18
N LEU A 65 10.27 14.28 -23.65
CA LEU A 65 11.08 13.42 -24.53
C LEU A 65 11.36 14.08 -25.88
N ALA A 66 10.36 14.73 -26.49
CA ALA A 66 10.51 15.45 -27.75
C ALA A 66 11.48 16.64 -27.65
N ASN A 67 11.60 17.24 -26.46
CA ASN A 67 12.60 18.28 -26.16
C ASN A 67 13.99 17.71 -25.85
N GLY A 68 14.20 16.39 -25.98
CA GLY A 68 15.47 15.72 -25.74
C GLY A 68 15.86 15.59 -24.27
N ILE A 69 14.93 15.86 -23.34
CA ILE A 69 15.17 15.71 -21.91
C ILE A 69 14.89 14.26 -21.53
N LYS A 70 15.92 13.55 -21.06
CA LYS A 70 15.80 12.17 -20.60
C LYS A 70 15.14 12.10 -19.22
N PRO A 71 14.22 11.16 -18.97
CA PRO A 71 13.64 10.97 -17.65
C PRO A 71 14.63 10.32 -16.69
N ASP A 72 14.39 10.53 -15.41
CA ASP A 72 15.06 9.85 -14.31
C ASP A 72 14.08 8.94 -13.54
N ASN A 73 14.56 8.30 -12.47
CA ASN A 73 13.74 7.42 -11.63
C ASN A 73 12.48 8.14 -11.10
N ILE A 74 12.62 9.40 -10.66
CA ILE A 74 11.51 10.16 -10.08
C ILE A 74 10.46 10.46 -11.15
N THR A 75 10.90 10.86 -12.35
CA THR A 75 10.04 11.11 -13.49
C THR A 75 9.23 9.87 -13.85
N LEU A 76 9.88 8.71 -13.95
CA LEU A 76 9.22 7.45 -14.32
C LEU A 76 8.22 6.99 -13.26
N VAL A 77 8.53 7.12 -11.96
CA VAL A 77 7.55 6.89 -10.88
C VAL A 77 6.34 7.83 -11.03
N GLY A 78 6.57 9.10 -11.31
CA GLY A 78 5.50 10.08 -11.54
C GLY A 78 4.56 9.69 -12.67
N VAL A 79 5.11 9.29 -13.82
CA VAL A 79 4.33 8.87 -15.00
C VAL A 79 3.63 7.53 -14.76
N LEU A 80 4.30 6.55 -14.14
CA LEU A 80 3.68 5.26 -13.83
C LEU A 80 2.51 5.42 -12.85
N ASN A 81 2.64 6.27 -11.82
CA ASN A 81 1.51 6.62 -10.94
C ASN A 81 0.37 7.29 -11.71
N ALA A 82 0.68 8.18 -12.65
CA ALA A 82 -0.33 8.80 -13.50
C ALA A 82 -1.08 7.75 -14.33
N CYS A 83 -0.36 6.76 -14.87
CA CYS A 83 -0.97 5.62 -15.55
C CYS A 83 -1.87 4.79 -14.62
N SER A 84 -1.43 4.55 -13.38
CA SER A 84 -2.23 3.82 -12.38
C SER A 84 -3.54 4.52 -12.04
N HIS A 85 -3.47 5.80 -11.69
CA HIS A 85 -4.64 6.59 -11.27
C HIS A 85 -5.65 6.82 -12.39
N SER A 86 -5.21 6.81 -13.65
CA SER A 86 -6.07 7.06 -14.81
C SER A 86 -6.36 5.82 -15.66
N GLY A 87 -5.97 4.63 -15.20
CA GLY A 87 -6.23 3.35 -15.87
C GLY A 87 -5.51 3.17 -17.22
N GLN A 88 -4.39 3.86 -17.46
CA GLN A 88 -3.61 3.75 -18.71
C GLN A 88 -2.68 2.52 -18.66
N VAL A 89 -3.27 1.32 -18.56
CA VAL A 89 -2.54 0.07 -18.32
C VAL A 89 -1.49 -0.20 -19.40
N LYS A 90 -1.86 -0.07 -20.68
CA LYS A 90 -0.95 -0.34 -21.80
C LYS A 90 0.27 0.58 -21.77
N GLN A 91 0.05 1.87 -21.55
CA GLN A 91 1.11 2.87 -21.49
C GLN A 91 2.01 2.64 -20.28
N GLY A 92 1.44 2.33 -19.11
CA GLY A 92 2.20 1.98 -17.91
C GLY A 92 3.16 0.81 -18.14
N ILE A 93 2.67 -0.27 -18.76
CA ILE A 93 3.50 -1.44 -19.10
C ILE A 93 4.60 -1.08 -20.10
N LEU A 94 4.27 -0.32 -21.16
CA LEU A 94 5.25 0.10 -22.16
C LEU A 94 6.37 0.96 -21.54
N ILE A 95 6.01 1.90 -20.67
CA ILE A 95 6.97 2.77 -19.98
C ILE A 95 7.86 1.94 -19.05
N PHE A 96 7.28 1.04 -18.26
CA PHE A 96 8.05 0.18 -17.36
C PHE A 96 9.05 -0.71 -18.12
N ASN A 97 8.59 -1.37 -19.19
CA ASN A 97 9.46 -2.23 -20.01
C ASN A 97 10.53 -1.43 -20.77
N GLY A 98 10.26 -0.17 -21.08
CA GLY A 98 11.20 0.74 -21.74
C GLY A 98 12.32 1.25 -20.84
N MET A 99 12.23 1.07 -19.50
CA MET A 99 13.15 1.70 -18.55
C MET A 99 14.62 1.40 -18.83
N GLU A 100 15.00 0.13 -18.96
CA GLU A 100 16.39 -0.25 -19.23
C GLU A 100 16.78 0.01 -20.68
N GLN A 101 15.91 -0.35 -21.63
CA GLN A 101 16.26 -0.35 -23.05
C GLN A 101 16.31 1.06 -23.67
N LEU A 102 15.45 1.98 -23.22
CA LEU A 102 15.33 3.33 -23.77
C LEU A 102 16.10 4.36 -22.95
N TRP A 103 16.14 4.20 -21.63
CA TRP A 103 16.70 5.21 -20.73
C TRP A 103 17.86 4.71 -19.86
N GLY A 104 18.20 3.41 -19.92
CA GLY A 104 19.29 2.83 -19.13
C GLY A 104 19.01 2.84 -17.62
N ILE A 105 17.74 2.88 -17.21
CA ILE A 105 17.31 2.94 -15.82
C ILE A 105 16.85 1.55 -15.40
N SER A 106 17.54 0.93 -14.45
CA SER A 106 17.10 -0.35 -13.90
C SER A 106 15.90 -0.16 -12.95
N PRO A 107 14.82 -0.94 -13.09
CA PRO A 107 13.65 -0.82 -12.23
C PRO A 107 13.96 -1.06 -10.75
N LYS A 108 13.51 -0.12 -9.92
CA LYS A 108 13.57 -0.18 -8.45
C LYS A 108 12.22 -0.51 -7.84
N ILE A 109 12.21 -0.72 -6.52
CA ILE A 109 11.02 -1.08 -5.75
C ILE A 109 9.84 -0.13 -5.98
N GLU A 110 10.09 1.17 -6.12
CA GLU A 110 9.06 2.19 -6.36
C GLU A 110 8.39 2.00 -7.73
N HIS A 111 9.17 1.66 -8.76
CA HIS A 111 8.66 1.41 -10.11
C HIS A 111 7.83 0.13 -10.16
N PHE A 112 8.30 -0.93 -9.49
CA PHE A 112 7.53 -2.17 -9.35
C PHE A 112 6.24 -1.92 -8.57
N GLY A 113 6.28 -1.13 -7.50
CA GLY A 113 5.09 -0.71 -6.76
C GLY A 113 4.04 -0.07 -7.68
N CYS A 114 4.45 0.87 -8.54
CA CYS A 114 3.55 1.47 -9.53
C CYS A 114 3.02 0.45 -10.55
N LEU A 115 3.88 -0.40 -11.12
CA LEU A 115 3.46 -1.42 -12.10
C LEU A 115 2.43 -2.40 -11.49
N ILE A 116 2.67 -2.83 -10.25
CA ILE A 116 1.81 -3.76 -9.54
C ILE A 116 0.47 -3.11 -9.23
N ASP A 117 0.44 -1.83 -8.83
CA ASP A 117 -0.81 -1.09 -8.62
C ASP A 117 -1.61 -0.97 -9.93
N ILE A 118 -0.95 -0.66 -11.05
CA ILE A 118 -1.57 -0.62 -12.40
C ILE A 118 -2.24 -1.96 -12.74
N LEU A 119 -1.51 -3.06 -12.63
CA LEU A 119 -2.00 -4.39 -12.98
C LEU A 119 -3.08 -4.87 -12.00
N SER A 120 -2.89 -4.59 -10.71
CA SER A 120 -3.82 -4.92 -9.63
C SER A 120 -5.17 -4.28 -9.83
N ARG A 121 -5.22 -2.96 -10.07
CA ARG A 121 -6.47 -2.23 -10.33
C ARG A 121 -7.18 -2.68 -11.61
N ALA A 122 -6.41 -3.16 -12.58
CA ALA A 122 -6.94 -3.70 -13.84
C ALA A 122 -7.43 -5.16 -13.72
N GLY A 123 -7.23 -5.82 -12.57
CA GLY A 123 -7.57 -7.22 -12.36
C GLY A 123 -6.63 -8.21 -13.07
N ILE A 124 -5.50 -7.76 -13.60
CA ILE A 124 -4.51 -8.59 -14.32
C ILE A 124 -3.52 -9.19 -13.32
N LEU A 125 -4.05 -9.96 -12.37
CA LEU A 125 -3.32 -10.32 -11.16
C LEU A 125 -2.18 -11.32 -11.39
N GLU A 126 -2.29 -12.21 -12.38
CA GLU A 126 -1.21 -13.15 -12.72
C GLU A 126 0.03 -12.42 -13.27
N ASP A 127 -0.17 -11.41 -14.12
CA ASP A 127 0.94 -10.57 -14.61
C ASP A 127 1.55 -9.75 -13.48
N ALA A 128 0.71 -9.28 -12.54
CA ALA A 128 1.18 -8.56 -11.35
C ALA A 128 2.06 -9.45 -10.47
N PHE A 129 1.66 -10.70 -10.23
CA PHE A 129 2.47 -11.67 -9.48
C PHE A 129 3.74 -12.08 -10.24
N LYS A 130 3.65 -12.24 -11.57
CA LYS A 130 4.81 -12.49 -12.41
C LYS A 130 5.83 -11.36 -12.33
N ALA A 131 5.38 -10.10 -12.34
CA ALA A 131 6.25 -8.95 -12.18
C ALA A 131 7.05 -9.01 -10.86
N VAL A 132 6.40 -9.36 -9.75
CA VAL A 132 7.09 -9.53 -8.46
C VAL A 132 8.18 -10.59 -8.52
N LYS A 133 7.93 -11.72 -9.20
CA LYS A 133 8.93 -12.79 -9.37
C LYS A 133 10.12 -12.40 -10.23
N THR A 134 9.97 -11.39 -11.09
CA THR A 134 11.08 -10.86 -11.91
C THR A 134 11.93 -9.81 -11.19
N MET A 135 11.56 -9.42 -9.97
CA MET A 135 12.32 -8.45 -9.20
C MET A 135 13.71 -9.00 -8.84
N GLN A 136 14.74 -8.20 -9.10
CA GLN A 136 16.12 -8.49 -8.67
C GLN A 136 16.40 -8.04 -7.22
N MET A 137 15.37 -7.56 -6.51
CA MET A 137 15.41 -7.09 -5.12
C MET A 137 14.29 -7.76 -4.33
N LYS A 138 14.46 -7.84 -3.00
CA LYS A 138 13.42 -8.38 -2.11
C LYS A 138 12.19 -7.47 -2.16
N PRO A 139 10.98 -7.99 -2.49
CA PRO A 139 9.75 -7.21 -2.42
C PRO A 139 9.44 -6.83 -0.97
N ASP A 140 8.95 -5.61 -0.76
CA ASP A 140 8.54 -5.13 0.55
C ASP A 140 7.10 -5.55 0.92
N ASP A 141 6.73 -5.26 2.16
CA ASP A 141 5.41 -5.57 2.69
C ASP A 141 4.28 -4.81 1.96
N VAL A 142 4.59 -3.66 1.35
CA VAL A 142 3.62 -2.83 0.64
C VAL A 142 3.19 -3.52 -0.66
N ILE A 143 4.15 -4.05 -1.42
CA ILE A 143 3.89 -4.81 -2.65
C ILE A 143 3.00 -6.04 -2.38
N TRP A 144 3.34 -6.82 -1.36
CA TRP A 144 2.55 -8.00 -1.00
C TRP A 144 1.14 -7.62 -0.57
N ARG A 145 1.00 -6.59 0.26
CA ARG A 145 -0.31 -6.09 0.69
C ARG A 145 -1.17 -5.63 -0.48
N ALA A 146 -0.59 -4.94 -1.45
CA ALA A 146 -1.29 -4.45 -2.64
C ALA A 146 -1.86 -5.61 -3.46
N LEU A 147 -1.04 -6.61 -3.80
CA LEU A 147 -1.49 -7.80 -4.54
C LEU A 147 -2.57 -8.58 -3.81
N LEU A 148 -2.38 -8.80 -2.51
CA LEU A 148 -3.32 -9.56 -1.70
C LEU A 148 -4.66 -8.84 -1.56
N SER A 149 -4.65 -7.51 -1.39
CA SER A 149 -5.86 -6.70 -1.43
C SER A 149 -6.53 -6.77 -2.80
N ALA A 150 -5.76 -6.79 -3.89
CA ALA A 150 -6.31 -6.93 -5.24
C ALA A 150 -6.96 -8.31 -5.46
N CYS A 151 -6.33 -9.40 -5.00
CA CYS A 151 -6.94 -10.72 -5.00
C CYS A 151 -8.29 -10.74 -4.28
N ARG A 152 -8.40 -10.04 -3.14
CA ARG A 152 -9.68 -9.89 -2.42
C ARG A 152 -10.70 -9.10 -3.24
N VAL A 153 -10.33 -7.95 -3.77
CA VAL A 153 -11.21 -7.07 -4.57
C VAL A 153 -11.74 -7.80 -5.82
N HIS A 154 -10.91 -8.64 -6.45
CA HIS A 154 -11.26 -9.37 -7.67
C HIS A 154 -11.70 -10.82 -7.42
N GLY A 155 -11.81 -11.26 -6.16
CA GLY A 155 -12.25 -12.61 -5.80
C GLY A 155 -11.29 -13.74 -6.21
N ASN A 156 -10.01 -13.45 -6.47
CA ASN A 156 -9.01 -14.44 -6.87
C ASN A 156 -8.33 -15.10 -5.65
N VAL A 157 -9.07 -15.98 -4.97
CA VAL A 157 -8.60 -16.69 -3.77
C VAL A 157 -7.41 -17.61 -4.08
N GLY A 158 -7.41 -18.29 -5.23
CA GLY A 158 -6.34 -19.22 -5.60
C GLY A 158 -4.97 -18.53 -5.78
N LEU A 159 -4.95 -17.33 -6.36
CA LEU A 159 -3.71 -16.55 -6.42
C LEU A 159 -3.29 -16.02 -5.05
N ALA A 160 -4.25 -15.63 -4.20
CA ALA A 160 -3.95 -15.20 -2.83
C ALA A 160 -3.20 -16.31 -2.05
N GLU A 161 -3.65 -17.56 -2.14
CA GLU A 161 -3.01 -18.72 -1.52
C GLU A 161 -1.59 -18.95 -2.04
N ARG A 162 -1.37 -18.81 -3.36
CA ARG A 162 -0.03 -18.92 -3.97
C ARG A 162 0.92 -17.82 -3.51
N ILE A 163 0.43 -16.59 -3.38
CA ILE A 163 1.21 -15.47 -2.84
C ILE A 163 1.57 -15.74 -1.38
N ILE A 164 0.59 -16.19 -0.57
CA ILE A 164 0.80 -16.56 0.83
C ILE A 164 1.96 -17.55 0.97
N GLU A 165 1.92 -18.64 0.19
CA GLU A 165 2.92 -19.69 0.31
C GLU A 165 4.32 -19.20 -0.08
N HIS A 166 4.42 -18.43 -1.16
CA HIS A 166 5.67 -17.83 -1.58
C HIS A 166 6.25 -16.83 -0.55
N VAL A 167 5.39 -16.07 0.12
CA VAL A 167 5.80 -15.09 1.14
C VAL A 167 6.30 -15.77 2.42
N LYS A 168 5.78 -16.96 2.77
CA LYS A 168 6.32 -17.78 3.87
C LYS A 168 7.73 -18.29 3.56
N GLU A 169 7.93 -18.83 2.35
CA GLU A 169 9.23 -19.37 1.91
C GLU A 169 10.33 -18.31 1.89
N THR A 170 9.98 -17.05 1.62
CA THR A 170 10.95 -15.95 1.44
C THR A 170 11.30 -15.20 2.73
N GLY A 171 10.76 -15.60 3.89
CA GLY A 171 11.13 -15.05 5.20
C GLY A 171 10.99 -13.52 5.33
N GLY A 172 9.97 -12.93 4.70
CA GLY A 172 9.62 -11.51 4.88
C GLY A 172 8.80 -11.26 6.16
N GLY A 173 8.34 -10.03 6.40
CA GLY A 173 7.31 -9.66 7.41
C GLY A 173 5.92 -10.31 7.18
N ALA A 174 5.94 -11.44 6.46
CA ALA A 174 4.91 -12.36 6.06
C ALA A 174 3.80 -12.52 7.08
N CYS A 175 4.11 -12.88 8.32
CA CYS A 175 3.09 -13.31 9.28
C CYS A 175 2.00 -12.28 9.55
N LEU A 176 2.31 -10.98 9.60
CA LEU A 176 1.28 -9.96 9.83
C LEU A 176 0.39 -9.78 8.59
N LEU A 177 1.00 -9.70 7.42
CA LEU A 177 0.29 -9.60 6.13
C LEU A 177 -0.58 -10.83 5.88
N LEU A 178 -0.05 -12.02 6.17
CA LEU A 178 -0.73 -13.30 6.09
C LEU A 178 -1.92 -13.37 7.06
N SER A 179 -1.72 -12.97 8.33
CA SER A 179 -2.79 -12.92 9.32
C SER A 179 -3.91 -11.97 8.93
N ASN A 180 -3.58 -10.78 8.42
CA ASN A 180 -4.60 -9.80 8.02
C ASN A 180 -5.35 -10.22 6.77
N LEU A 181 -4.68 -10.89 5.83
CA LEU A 181 -5.31 -11.41 4.64
C LEU A 181 -6.28 -12.56 4.94
N HIS A 182 -5.85 -13.57 5.71
CA HIS A 182 -6.73 -14.66 6.10
C HIS A 182 -7.94 -14.16 6.89
N ALA A 183 -7.74 -13.15 7.77
CA ALA A 183 -8.85 -12.47 8.45
C ALA A 183 -9.82 -11.83 7.43
N SER A 184 -9.30 -11.17 6.40
CA SER A 184 -10.11 -10.52 5.36
C SER A 184 -10.88 -11.50 4.44
N PHE A 185 -10.45 -12.76 4.36
CA PHE A 185 -11.16 -13.84 3.67
C PHE A 185 -12.00 -14.71 4.62
N GLY A 186 -12.13 -14.33 5.89
CA GLY A 186 -12.86 -15.12 6.90
C GLY A 186 -12.20 -16.45 7.27
N GLN A 187 -10.96 -16.70 6.85
CA GLN A 187 -10.21 -17.93 7.08
C GLN A 187 -9.49 -17.89 8.44
N TRP A 188 -10.27 -17.76 9.51
CA TRP A 188 -9.75 -17.52 10.87
C TRP A 188 -8.93 -18.69 11.46
N ASP A 189 -9.13 -19.92 10.99
CA ASP A 189 -8.30 -21.06 11.42
C ASP A 189 -6.85 -20.89 10.96
N ASN A 190 -6.63 -20.32 9.77
CA ASN A 190 -5.30 -19.99 9.27
C ASN A 190 -4.70 -18.79 10.02
N VAL A 191 -5.51 -17.79 10.37
CA VAL A 191 -5.09 -16.66 11.24
C VAL A 191 -4.55 -17.17 12.57
N ARG A 192 -5.30 -18.05 13.24
CA ARG A 192 -4.92 -18.66 14.52
C ARG A 192 -3.60 -19.42 14.37
N ARG A 193 -3.48 -20.30 13.37
CA ARG A 193 -2.25 -21.07 13.11
C ARG A 193 -1.01 -20.18 12.89
N ILE A 194 -1.13 -19.10 12.12
CA ILE A 194 -0.01 -18.16 11.86
C ILE A 194 0.40 -17.42 13.14
N ARG A 195 -0.58 -17.03 13.98
CA ARG A 195 -0.31 -16.35 15.25
C ARG A 195 0.29 -17.31 16.28
N GLU A 196 -0.16 -18.55 16.33
CA GLU A 196 0.38 -19.60 17.22
C GLU A 196 1.79 -20.05 16.81
N SER A 197 2.09 -20.17 15.51
CA SER A 197 3.44 -20.54 15.05
C SER A 197 4.52 -19.51 15.39
N LYS A 198 4.13 -18.25 15.66
CA LYS A 198 5.05 -17.20 16.14
C LYS A 198 5.38 -17.30 17.62
N ILE A 199 4.54 -17.94 18.43
CA ILE A 199 4.78 -18.12 19.88
C ILE A 199 5.95 -19.10 20.10
N HIS A 200 6.21 -19.98 19.13
CA HIS A 200 7.27 -21.00 19.21
C HIS A 200 8.57 -20.62 18.47
N ASN A 201 8.55 -19.56 17.65
CA ASN A 201 9.73 -19.04 16.98
C ASN A 201 10.09 -17.68 17.61
N GLU A 202 11.04 -17.68 18.55
CA GLU A 202 11.53 -16.54 19.36
C GLU A 202 12.21 -15.41 18.57
N ASP A 203 11.84 -15.14 17.31
CA ASP A 203 12.48 -14.10 16.51
C ASP A 203 11.52 -12.94 16.17
N ASP A 204 11.77 -11.84 16.90
CA ASP A 204 11.65 -10.45 16.46
C ASP A 204 10.27 -9.86 16.13
N SER A 205 9.21 -10.30 16.81
CA SER A 205 8.01 -9.46 16.93
C SER A 205 7.56 -9.33 18.38
N THR A 206 7.74 -8.13 18.94
CA THR A 206 7.11 -7.74 20.20
C THR A 206 5.59 -7.92 20.04
N PRO A 207 4.95 -8.77 20.86
CA PRO A 207 3.49 -8.88 20.86
C PRO A 207 2.90 -7.48 21.06
N GLY A 208 1.78 -7.19 20.39
CA GLY A 208 1.06 -5.94 20.66
C GLY A 208 0.76 -5.85 22.15
N CYS A 209 1.32 -4.84 22.83
CA CYS A 209 1.13 -4.62 24.25
C CYS A 209 0.19 -3.44 24.44
N SER A 210 -0.85 -3.63 25.24
CA SER A 210 -1.60 -2.53 25.84
C SER A 210 -1.37 -2.57 27.34
N TYR A 211 -1.27 -1.43 27.99
CA TYR A 211 -1.14 -1.39 29.44
C TYR A 211 -2.09 -0.35 30.02
N ILE A 212 -2.52 -0.58 31.25
CA ILE A 212 -3.27 0.39 32.05
C ILE A 212 -2.59 0.53 33.40
N GLU A 213 -2.57 1.74 33.95
CA GLU A 213 -2.10 1.97 35.31
C GLU A 213 -3.29 2.22 36.23
N ILE A 214 -3.43 1.37 37.25
CA ILE A 214 -4.48 1.50 38.26
C ILE A 214 -3.80 1.54 39.62
N ASN A 215 -4.04 2.60 40.39
CA ASN A 215 -3.49 2.78 41.75
C ASN A 215 -1.96 2.61 41.83
N GLY A 216 -1.22 3.09 40.82
CA GLY A 216 0.24 3.00 40.76
C GLY A 216 0.80 1.64 40.34
N VAL A 217 -0.07 0.71 39.93
CA VAL A 217 0.32 -0.60 39.40
C VAL A 217 0.05 -0.62 37.90
N VAL A 218 1.08 -0.91 37.11
CA VAL A 218 0.97 -1.11 35.66
C VAL A 218 0.52 -2.54 35.40
N HIS A 219 -0.60 -2.68 34.70
CA HIS A 219 -1.15 -3.94 34.22
C HIS A 219 -0.94 -4.02 32.72
N GLU A 220 -0.02 -4.89 32.29
CA GLU A 220 0.28 -5.13 30.88
C GLU A 220 -0.59 -6.27 30.31
N PHE A 221 -1.04 -6.08 29.08
CA PHE A 221 -1.86 -6.99 28.30
C PHE A 221 -1.17 -7.23 26.96
N LEU A 222 -0.46 -8.35 26.88
CA LEU A 222 0.17 -8.79 25.65
C LEU A 222 -0.85 -9.53 24.79
N ALA A 223 -0.82 -9.28 23.48
CA ALA A 223 -1.69 -9.96 22.53
C ALA A 223 -1.47 -11.49 22.61
N ALA A 224 -2.56 -12.22 22.90
CA ALA A 224 -2.62 -13.67 23.13
C ALA A 224 -2.04 -14.20 24.45
N ASP A 225 -1.65 -13.33 25.39
CA ASP A 225 -1.23 -13.73 26.74
C ASP A 225 -2.44 -14.05 27.64
N LYS A 226 -2.29 -15.06 28.50
CA LYS A 226 -3.25 -15.48 29.52
C LYS A 226 -2.68 -15.42 30.94
N LEU A 227 -1.48 -14.88 31.12
CA LEU A 227 -0.73 -14.94 32.37
C LEU A 227 -1.06 -13.81 33.35
N HIS A 228 -1.98 -12.90 33.00
CA HIS A 228 -2.40 -11.83 33.91
C HIS A 228 -3.01 -12.41 35.20
N PRO A 229 -2.59 -11.96 36.41
CA PRO A 229 -3.06 -12.52 37.69
C PRO A 229 -4.59 -12.53 37.86
N GLN A 230 -5.27 -11.59 37.21
CA GLN A 230 -6.74 -11.45 37.24
C GLN A 230 -7.42 -11.86 35.91
N ILE A 231 -6.76 -12.66 35.05
CA ILE A 231 -7.28 -12.98 33.71
C ILE A 231 -8.70 -13.56 33.74
N MET A 232 -9.05 -14.37 34.74
CA MET A 232 -10.40 -14.92 34.90
C MET A 232 -11.46 -13.85 35.11
N GLU A 233 -11.21 -12.89 36.01
CA GLU A 233 -12.14 -11.80 36.31
C GLU A 233 -12.31 -10.86 35.10
N ILE A 234 -11.19 -10.54 34.43
CA ILE A 234 -11.19 -9.72 33.23
C ILE A 234 -11.96 -10.39 32.10
N THR A 235 -11.76 -11.69 31.88
CA THR A 235 -12.48 -12.45 30.85
C THR A 235 -13.98 -12.51 31.15
N LEU A 236 -14.36 -12.76 32.41
CA LEU A 236 -15.76 -12.76 32.83
C LEU A 236 -16.42 -11.39 32.58
N LYS A 237 -15.71 -10.30 32.90
CA LYS A 237 -16.24 -8.96 32.69
C LYS A 237 -16.35 -8.59 31.22
N LEU A 238 -15.39 -9.01 30.40
CA LEU A 238 -15.43 -8.85 28.95
C LEU A 238 -16.67 -9.55 28.36
N ASN A 239 -16.95 -10.78 28.80
CA ASN A 239 -18.12 -11.55 28.36
C ASN A 239 -19.44 -10.86 28.73
N GLU A 240 -19.54 -10.32 29.95
CA GLU A 240 -20.71 -9.55 30.40
C GLU A 240 -20.94 -8.31 29.51
N VAL A 241 -19.86 -7.58 29.20
CA VAL A 241 -19.92 -6.37 28.35
C VAL A 241 -20.35 -6.75 26.92
N MET A 242 -19.79 -7.80 26.34
CA MET A 242 -20.17 -8.26 25.01
C MET A 242 -21.62 -8.76 24.94
N MET A 243 -22.13 -9.41 25.99
CA MET A 243 -23.55 -9.77 26.07
C MET A 243 -24.47 -8.55 26.08
N ARG A 244 -24.06 -7.45 26.70
CA ARG A 244 -24.85 -6.20 26.66
C ARG A 244 -24.82 -5.58 25.28
N ILE A 245 -23.65 -5.55 24.65
CA ILE A 245 -23.46 -5.02 23.29
C ILE A 245 -24.29 -5.80 22.25
N SER A 246 -24.42 -7.12 22.41
CA SER A 246 -25.22 -7.94 21.49
C SER A 246 -26.73 -7.79 21.66
N LEU A 247 -27.19 -7.41 22.86
CA LEU A 247 -28.61 -7.15 23.15
C LEU A 247 -29.10 -5.80 22.60
N ASP A 248 -28.21 -4.82 22.45
CA ASP A 248 -28.54 -3.48 21.93
C ASP A 248 -28.66 -3.43 20.38
N GLY A 249 -28.51 -4.57 19.68
CA GLY A 249 -28.95 -4.76 18.29
C GLY A 249 -28.10 -4.14 17.18
N ASP A 250 -27.17 -3.23 17.50
CA ASP A 250 -26.38 -2.48 16.51
C ASP A 250 -24.94 -3.03 16.29
N HIS A 251 -24.53 -4.11 16.98
CA HIS A 251 -23.18 -4.66 16.83
C HIS A 251 -23.12 -5.74 15.74
N ILE A 252 -22.43 -5.44 14.64
CA ILE A 252 -22.04 -6.41 13.61
C ILE A 252 -20.62 -6.91 13.94
N PRO A 253 -20.45 -8.18 14.34
CA PRO A 253 -19.14 -8.76 14.65
C PRO A 253 -18.14 -8.60 13.48
N THR A 254 -17.12 -7.75 13.64
CA THR A 254 -16.07 -7.58 12.62
C THR A 254 -14.90 -8.57 12.77
N THR A 255 -14.84 -9.34 13.88
CA THR A 255 -13.81 -10.37 14.11
C THR A 255 -14.38 -11.61 14.78
N ARG A 256 -13.72 -12.77 14.62
CA ARG A 256 -14.24 -14.05 15.16
C ARG A 256 -14.27 -14.15 16.69
N PHE A 257 -13.51 -13.30 17.42
CA PHE A 257 -13.62 -13.23 18.88
C PHE A 257 -15.06 -12.90 19.31
N ASP A 258 -15.69 -11.95 18.64
CA ASP A 258 -17.09 -11.60 18.88
C ASP A 258 -18.04 -12.77 18.57
N SER A 259 -17.74 -13.58 17.54
CA SER A 259 -18.60 -14.71 17.15
C SER A 259 -18.41 -15.99 17.98
N GLU A 260 -17.20 -16.30 18.45
CA GLU A 260 -16.95 -17.44 19.36
C GLU A 260 -17.62 -17.18 20.71
N LEU A 261 -17.60 -15.93 21.19
CA LEU A 261 -18.27 -15.53 22.41
C LEU A 261 -19.79 -15.55 22.31
N LEU A 262 -20.37 -15.26 21.14
CA LEU A 262 -21.80 -15.46 20.89
C LEU A 262 -22.17 -16.95 20.80
N SER A 263 -21.32 -17.80 20.24
CA SER A 263 -21.59 -19.25 20.11
C SER A 263 -21.61 -19.98 21.46
N PHE A 264 -20.82 -19.53 22.44
CA PHE A 264 -20.83 -20.04 23.82
C PHE A 264 -22.08 -19.62 24.61
N VAL A 265 -22.83 -18.61 24.16
CA VAL A 265 -24.07 -18.15 24.82
C VAL A 265 -25.31 -18.90 24.28
N SER A 266 -25.17 -19.64 23.17
CA SER A 266 -26.22 -20.46 22.55
C SER A 266 -26.12 -21.97 22.88
N SER A 267 -25.40 -22.36 23.93
CA SER A 267 -25.31 -23.74 24.46
C SER A 267 -25.43 -23.72 25.97
#